data_AF-A0A2E3ZV94-F1
#
_entry.id   AF-A0A2E3ZV94-F1
#
_cell.length_a   1.000
_cell.length_b   1.000
_cell.length_c   1.000
_cell.angle_alpha   90.00
_cell.angle_beta   90.00
_cell.angle_gamma   90.00
#
_symmetry.space_group_name_H-M   'P 1'
#
loop_
_entity.id
_entity.type
_entity.pdbx_description
1 polymer ?
#
loop_
_entity_poly.entity_id
_entity_poly.type
_entity_poly.pdbx_seq_one_letter_code
_entity_poly.pdbx_strand_id
1 'polypeptide(L)'
;MNKLLMQKKIEKKETKISWDQPSVMIDRKIRAFSPVPGAWTRIKSHDKRIKIFKSKIILDNNFSGNSNKCGFVTDNLTVKCGKGSLQIIELQPEGKGKMNANDFLNGFKKRDFFFE
;
A
#
# COMPACT_ATOMS: atom_id res chain seq x y z
N MET A 1 -19.16 -9.12 36.93
CA MET A 1 -19.25 -9.62 35.54
C MET A 1 -18.30 -8.82 34.67
N ASN A 2 -17.05 -9.27 34.54
CA ASN A 2 -16.02 -8.54 33.79
C ASN A 2 -16.18 -8.79 32.30
N LYS A 3 -16.62 -7.75 31.58
CA LYS A 3 -16.80 -7.74 30.13
C LYS A 3 -15.44 -7.88 29.45
N LEU A 4 -15.07 -9.11 29.12
CA LEU A 4 -13.97 -9.42 28.20
C LEU A 4 -14.30 -8.77 26.84
N LEU A 5 -13.62 -7.69 26.50
CA LEU A 5 -13.58 -7.18 25.13
C LEU A 5 -12.85 -8.25 24.30
N MET A 6 -13.62 -9.11 23.62
CA MET A 6 -13.06 -10.06 22.67
C MET A 6 -12.33 -9.28 21.58
N GLN A 7 -11.00 -9.33 21.59
CA GLN A 7 -10.20 -8.89 20.45
C GLN A 7 -10.58 -9.80 19.27
N LYS A 8 -11.33 -9.25 18.31
CA LYS A 8 -11.65 -9.94 17.07
C LYS A 8 -10.32 -10.31 16.42
N LYS A 9 -10.08 -11.61 16.22
CA LYS A 9 -8.87 -12.14 15.59
C LYS A 9 -8.76 -11.50 14.21
N ILE A 10 -7.77 -10.61 14.00
CA ILE A 10 -7.64 -9.87 12.74
C ILE A 10 -7.52 -10.88 11.61
N GLU A 11 -8.51 -10.89 10.70
CA GLU A 11 -8.49 -11.81 9.58
C GLU A 11 -7.48 -11.33 8.53
N LYS A 12 -6.78 -12.26 7.86
CA LYS A 12 -5.81 -11.92 6.79
C LYS A 12 -6.41 -11.06 5.66
N LYS A 13 -7.73 -11.07 5.48
CA LYS A 13 -8.46 -10.22 4.52
C LYS A 13 -8.52 -8.76 4.97
N GLU A 14 -8.58 -8.50 6.27
CA GLU A 14 -8.73 -7.14 6.82
C GLU A 14 -7.49 -6.26 6.55
N THR A 15 -6.34 -6.90 6.36
CA THR A 15 -5.05 -6.23 6.11
C THR A 15 -4.74 -6.02 4.64
N LYS A 16 -5.55 -6.54 3.70
CA LYS A 16 -5.42 -6.21 2.27
C LYS A 16 -5.76 -4.73 2.07
N ILE A 17 -4.95 -4.03 1.29
CA ILE A 17 -5.20 -2.65 0.90
C ILE A 17 -6.21 -2.66 -0.24
N SER A 18 -7.20 -1.77 -0.15
CA SER A 18 -8.20 -1.55 -1.19
C SER A 18 -7.96 -0.15 -1.74
N TRP A 19 -7.40 -0.07 -2.96
CA TRP A 19 -6.93 1.20 -3.54
C TRP A 19 -8.05 2.13 -4.00
N ASP A 20 -9.28 1.63 -4.08
CA ASP A 20 -10.51 2.41 -4.26
C ASP A 20 -10.87 3.26 -3.03
N GLN A 21 -10.23 3.02 -1.87
CA GLN A 21 -10.41 3.86 -0.68
C GLN A 21 -9.65 5.20 -0.81
N PRO A 22 -10.08 6.26 -0.10
CA PRO A 22 -9.31 7.50 0.06
C PRO A 22 -7.91 7.25 0.65
N SER A 23 -6.91 7.99 0.16
CA SER A 23 -5.51 7.86 0.60
C SER A 23 -5.35 7.99 2.11
N VAL A 24 -6.13 8.85 2.78
CA VAL A 24 -6.16 9.01 4.24
C VAL A 24 -6.57 7.72 4.96
N MET A 25 -7.55 6.98 4.43
CA MET A 25 -7.99 5.71 5.01
C MET A 25 -6.92 4.63 4.83
N ILE A 26 -6.31 4.57 3.65
CA ILE A 26 -5.23 3.62 3.35
C ILE A 26 -4.01 3.90 4.23
N ASP A 27 -3.61 5.16 4.38
CA ASP A 27 -2.50 5.57 5.25
C ASP A 27 -2.75 5.17 6.73
N ARG A 28 -3.96 5.42 7.23
CA ARG A 28 -4.36 4.98 8.59
C ARG A 28 -4.28 3.46 8.72
N LYS A 29 -4.75 2.71 7.72
CA LYS A 29 -4.68 1.24 7.69
C LYS A 29 -3.22 0.76 7.72
N ILE A 30 -2.34 1.35 6.92
CA ILE A 30 -0.90 1.03 6.91
C ILE A 30 -0.31 1.22 8.30
N ARG A 31 -0.55 2.37 8.94
CA ARG A 31 -0.05 2.65 10.29
C ARG A 31 -0.63 1.72 11.35
N ALA A 32 -1.93 1.42 11.28
CA ALA A 32 -2.62 0.59 12.25
C ALA A 32 -2.15 -0.88 12.23
N PHE A 33 -1.75 -1.40 11.08
CA PHE A 33 -1.30 -2.79 10.94
C PHE A 33 0.22 -2.94 10.86
N SER A 34 0.99 -1.85 10.94
CA SER A 34 2.45 -1.91 10.92
C SER A 34 3.02 -2.14 12.34
N PRO A 35 4.07 -2.97 12.50
CA PRO A 35 4.71 -3.80 11.49
C PRO A 35 3.99 -5.16 11.29
N VAL A 36 3.22 -5.60 12.28
CA VAL A 36 2.53 -6.90 12.29
C VAL A 36 1.05 -6.65 12.58
N PRO A 37 0.12 -7.22 11.79
CA PRO A 37 0.32 -8.20 10.70
C PRO A 37 0.93 -7.64 9.39
N GLY A 38 0.89 -6.32 9.20
CA GLY A 38 1.30 -5.59 8.01
C GLY A 38 0.17 -5.46 7.00
N ALA A 39 -0.14 -4.22 6.60
CA ALA A 39 -1.01 -3.96 5.46
C ALA A 39 -0.32 -4.40 4.17
N TRP A 40 -1.05 -5.02 3.24
CA TRP A 40 -0.44 -5.61 2.05
C TRP A 40 -1.26 -5.40 0.77
N THR A 41 -0.56 -5.45 -0.35
CA THR A 41 -1.10 -5.40 -1.71
C THR A 41 -0.39 -6.42 -2.59
N ARG A 42 -0.84 -6.60 -3.83
CA ARG A 42 -0.12 -7.34 -4.87
C ARG A 42 0.15 -6.46 -6.07
N ILE A 43 1.15 -6.81 -6.88
CA ILE A 43 1.32 -6.24 -8.21
C ILE A 43 0.48 -7.07 -9.18
N LYS A 44 -0.41 -6.46 -9.97
CA LYS A 44 -1.28 -7.22 -10.89
C LYS A 44 -0.55 -8.14 -11.87
N SER A 45 0.68 -7.79 -12.25
CA SER A 45 1.52 -8.60 -13.16
C SER A 45 2.29 -9.73 -12.47
N HIS A 46 2.42 -9.69 -11.15
CA HIS A 46 3.19 -10.66 -10.36
C HIS A 46 2.45 -10.86 -9.04
N ASP A 47 1.72 -11.97 -8.88
CA ASP A 47 0.83 -12.28 -7.73
C ASP A 47 1.53 -12.32 -6.34
N LYS A 48 2.79 -11.91 -6.28
CA LYS A 48 3.60 -11.74 -5.08
C LYS A 48 3.06 -10.62 -4.19
N ARG A 49 3.03 -10.90 -2.89
CA ARG A 49 2.60 -9.90 -1.90
C ARG A 49 3.67 -8.86 -1.65
N ILE A 50 3.22 -7.66 -1.35
CA ILE A 50 4.03 -6.55 -0.88
C ILE A 50 3.39 -6.01 0.39
N LYS A 51 4.12 -6.05 1.49
CA LYS A 51 3.73 -5.35 2.71
C LYS A 51 4.16 -3.90 2.63
N ILE A 52 3.33 -3.00 3.14
CA ILE A 52 3.60 -1.56 3.20
C ILE A 52 3.67 -1.16 4.66
N PHE A 53 4.73 -0.45 5.04
CA PHE A 53 4.98 -0.05 6.42
C PHE A 53 4.92 1.46 6.64
N LYS A 54 5.27 2.23 5.61
CA LYS A 54 5.29 3.69 5.67
C LYS A 54 4.82 4.30 4.36
N SER A 55 3.97 5.30 4.48
CA SER A 55 3.42 6.07 3.36
C SER A 55 3.41 7.57 3.67
N LYS A 56 3.22 8.37 2.63
CA LYS A 56 2.96 9.81 2.71
C LYS A 56 1.75 10.14 1.84
N ILE A 57 0.77 10.84 2.41
CA ILE A 57 -0.39 11.35 1.66
C ILE A 57 0.08 12.48 0.75
N ILE A 58 -0.30 12.42 -0.52
CA ILE A 58 -0.09 13.48 -1.50
C ILE A 58 -1.44 14.17 -1.70
N LEU A 59 -1.50 15.45 -1.30
CA LEU A 59 -2.74 16.25 -1.26
C LEU A 59 -3.11 16.89 -2.60
N ASP A 60 -2.30 16.73 -3.63
CA ASP A 60 -2.58 17.33 -4.93
C ASP A 60 -3.60 16.53 -5.75
N ASN A 61 -4.54 17.25 -6.35
CA ASN A 61 -5.49 16.74 -7.34
C ASN A 61 -4.80 16.35 -8.67
N ASN A 62 -3.53 16.74 -8.84
CA ASN A 62 -2.74 16.49 -10.05
C ASN A 62 -1.92 15.20 -9.89
N PHE A 63 -2.61 14.07 -9.86
CA PHE A 63 -1.92 12.79 -10.00
C PHE A 63 -1.31 12.72 -11.41
N SER A 64 0.02 12.86 -11.50
CA SER A 64 0.77 12.92 -12.76
C SER A 64 0.97 11.55 -13.43
N GLY A 65 0.12 10.57 -13.11
CA GLY A 65 0.23 9.23 -13.70
C GLY A 65 -0.47 9.14 -15.04
N ASN A 66 -0.01 8.22 -15.90
CA ASN A 66 -0.61 7.95 -17.20
C ASN A 66 -2.02 7.29 -17.12
N SER A 67 -2.54 7.06 -15.92
CA SER A 67 -3.88 6.50 -15.69
C SER A 67 -4.55 7.06 -14.43
N ASN A 68 -5.85 7.34 -14.52
CA ASN A 68 -6.68 7.72 -13.38
C ASN A 68 -7.30 6.52 -12.64
N LYS A 69 -6.95 5.29 -13.02
CA LYS A 69 -7.46 4.07 -12.38
C LYS A 69 -6.82 3.87 -11.01
N CYS A 70 -7.63 3.54 -10.00
CA CYS A 70 -7.14 3.20 -8.66
C CYS A 70 -6.14 2.04 -8.72
N GLY A 71 -5.10 2.13 -7.89
CA GLY A 71 -3.99 1.18 -7.87
C GLY A 71 -2.92 1.44 -8.93
N PHE A 72 -3.10 2.39 -9.86
CA PHE A 72 -2.01 2.78 -10.76
C PHE A 72 -0.85 3.39 -9.97
N VAL A 73 0.36 2.96 -10.26
CA VAL A 73 1.60 3.35 -9.57
C VAL A 73 2.51 4.09 -10.54
N THR A 74 2.95 5.29 -10.17
CA THR A 74 3.92 6.08 -10.96
C THR A 74 5.36 5.73 -10.63
N ASP A 75 6.30 6.29 -11.39
CA ASP A 75 7.76 6.14 -11.21
C ASP A 75 8.29 6.41 -9.80
N ASN A 76 7.63 7.27 -9.02
CA ASN A 76 8.05 7.60 -7.64
C ASN A 76 7.34 6.75 -6.57
N LEU A 77 6.79 5.60 -6.99
CA LEU A 77 6.00 4.68 -6.16
C LEU A 77 4.77 5.36 -5.52
N THR A 78 4.18 6.31 -6.26
CA THR A 78 2.94 6.99 -5.86
C THR A 78 1.74 6.30 -6.48
N VAL A 79 0.80 5.91 -5.64
CA VAL A 79 -0.37 5.11 -6.02
C VAL A 79 -1.62 5.99 -6.09
N LYS A 80 -2.36 5.88 -7.19
CA LYS A 80 -3.69 6.48 -7.32
C LYS A 80 -4.66 5.80 -6.37
N CYS A 81 -5.27 6.59 -5.50
CA CYS A 81 -6.32 6.14 -4.59
C CYS A 81 -7.70 6.60 -5.09
N GLY A 82 -8.79 6.11 -4.48
CA GLY A 82 -10.15 6.57 -4.81
C GLY A 82 -10.34 8.07 -4.58
N LYS A 83 -9.63 8.62 -3.58
CA LYS A 83 -9.47 10.07 -3.40
C LYS A 83 -8.02 10.38 -3.01
N GLY A 84 -7.43 11.36 -3.68
CA GLY A 84 -6.01 11.72 -3.54
C GLY A 84 -5.08 10.61 -4.03
N SER A 85 -3.82 10.68 -3.59
CA SER A 85 -2.79 9.69 -3.89
C SER A 85 -1.92 9.43 -2.68
N LEU A 86 -1.21 8.29 -2.71
CA LEU A 86 -0.37 7.86 -1.59
C LEU A 86 1.01 7.46 -2.12
N GLN A 87 2.05 8.14 -1.65
CA GLN A 87 3.43 7.76 -1.94
C GLN A 87 3.88 6.71 -0.94
N ILE A 88 4.40 5.58 -1.44
CA ILE A 88 4.97 4.53 -0.59
C ILE A 88 6.42 4.88 -0.29
N ILE A 89 6.81 4.76 0.98
CA ILE A 89 8.14 5.12 1.48
C ILE A 89 8.94 3.87 1.89
N GLU A 90 8.27 2.93 2.57
CA GLU A 90 8.90 1.69 3.06
C GLU A 90 7.97 0.49 2.82
N LEU A 91 8.53 -0.58 2.24
CA LEU A 91 7.82 -1.79 1.86
C LEU A 91 8.67 -3.05 2.01
N GLN A 92 8.03 -4.21 1.92
CA GLN A 92 8.69 -5.52 1.86
C GLN A 92 8.00 -6.39 0.81
N PRO A 93 8.68 -6.65 -0.33
CA PRO A 93 8.27 -7.70 -1.24
C PRO A 93 8.39 -9.09 -0.60
N GLU A 94 7.51 -9.99 -0.98
CA GLU A 94 7.54 -11.39 -0.57
C GLU A 94 8.90 -12.04 -0.88
N GLY A 95 9.46 -12.73 0.12
CA GLY A 95 10.78 -13.36 0.03
C GLY A 95 11.97 -12.39 0.10
N LYS A 96 11.74 -11.09 0.36
CA LYS A 96 12.79 -10.09 0.53
C LYS A 96 12.74 -9.43 1.93
N GLY A 97 13.82 -8.73 2.26
CA GLY A 97 13.87 -7.83 3.41
C GLY A 97 13.01 -6.58 3.20
N LYS A 98 12.71 -5.90 4.30
CA LYS A 98 12.14 -4.55 4.29
C LYS A 98 13.13 -3.58 3.64
N MET A 99 12.64 -2.67 2.80
CA MET A 99 13.44 -1.73 2.02
C MET A 99 12.69 -0.41 1.77
N ASN A 100 13.43 0.63 1.41
CA ASN A 100 12.83 1.88 0.99
C ASN A 100 12.32 1.79 -0.47
N ALA A 101 11.51 2.77 -0.88
CA ALA A 101 10.93 2.83 -2.22
C ALA A 101 11.98 2.87 -3.35
N ASN A 102 13.09 3.58 -3.17
CA ASN A 102 14.14 3.72 -4.19
C ASN A 102 14.84 2.38 -4.46
N ASP A 103 15.18 1.64 -3.39
CA ASP A 103 15.80 0.32 -3.50
C ASP A 103 14.88 -0.66 -4.23
N PHE A 104 13.58 -0.59 -3.93
CA PHE A 104 12.59 -1.40 -4.63
C PHE A 104 12.55 -1.06 -6.12
N LEU A 105 12.48 0.23 -6.49
CA LEU A 105 12.41 0.68 -7.87
C LEU A 105 13.69 0.36 -8.67
N ASN A 106 14.86 0.43 -8.05
CA ASN A 106 16.13 0.03 -8.67
C ASN A 106 16.12 -1.46 -9.11
N GLY A 107 15.47 -2.31 -8.33
CA GLY A 107 15.28 -3.73 -8.65
C GLY A 107 14.07 -4.04 -9.53
N PHE A 108 13.17 -3.07 -9.74
CA PHE A 108 11.90 -3.23 -10.45
C PHE A 108 11.83 -2.26 -11.65
N LYS A 109 12.48 -2.62 -12.76
CA LYS A 109 12.67 -1.77 -13.95
C LYS A 109 11.38 -1.37 -14.70
N LYS A 110 10.19 -1.83 -14.28
CA LYS A 110 8.93 -1.46 -14.92
C LYS A 110 8.42 -0.15 -14.35
N ARG A 111 8.55 0.89 -15.17
CA ARG A 111 7.98 2.22 -14.98
C ARG A 111 6.50 2.13 -15.35
N ASP A 112 5.64 2.48 -14.40
CA ASP A 112 4.18 2.29 -14.42
C ASP A 112 3.64 0.85 -14.34
N PHE A 113 2.91 0.57 -13.26
CA PHE A 113 2.21 -0.70 -13.04
C PHE A 113 0.99 -0.52 -12.14
N PHE A 114 0.27 -1.61 -11.89
CA PHE A 114 -0.90 -1.61 -11.03
C PHE A 114 -0.67 -2.45 -9.79
N PHE A 115 -1.07 -1.90 -8.65
CA PHE A 115 -1.42 -2.67 -7.49
C PHE A 115 -2.87 -3.19 -7.58
N GLU A 116 -3.10 -4.33 -6.93
CA GLU A 116 -4.41 -5.01 -6.82
C GLU A 116 -5.04 -4.87 -5.44
#